data_AF-A0A920MMH1-F1
#
_entry.id   AF-A0A920MMH1-F1
#
_cell.length_a   1.000
_cell.length_b   1.000
_cell.length_c   1.000
_cell.angle_alpha   90.00
_cell.angle_beta   90.00
_cell.angle_gamma   90.00
#
_symmetry.space_group_name_H-M   'P 1'
#
loop_
_entity.id
_entity.type
_entity.pdbx_description
1 polymer ?
#
loop_
_entity_poly.entity_id
_entity_poly.type
_entity_poly.pdbx_seq_one_letter_code
_entity_poly.pdbx_strand_id
1 'polypeptide(L)' 'MNKNQDSLANFIELAKKYGISTNGSKKQIAERLSSSRGVYLSKTEKDLILPYLSDSVNKRILLEHKTRKRLPKSFKSS' A
#
# COMPACT_ATOMS: atom_id res chain seq x y z
N MET A 1 -8.52 -9.80 -22.10
CA MET A 1 -7.59 -9.32 -21.07
C MET A 1 -8.39 -8.53 -20.04
N ASN A 2 -8.74 -9.15 -18.91
CA ASN A 2 -9.67 -8.59 -17.94
C ASN A 2 -9.02 -7.40 -17.20
N LYS A 3 -9.63 -6.23 -17.36
CA LYS A 3 -9.28 -5.00 -16.65
C LYS A 3 -9.54 -5.18 -15.15
N ASN A 4 -8.49 -4.99 -14.34
CA ASN A 4 -8.47 -4.67 -12.92
C ASN A 4 -9.77 -4.89 -12.13
N GLN A 5 -9.92 -6.08 -11.54
CA GLN A 5 -10.61 -6.16 -10.26
C GLN A 5 -9.58 -5.86 -9.16
N ASP A 6 -9.27 -4.57 -8.97
CA ASP A 6 -8.66 -4.07 -7.75
C ASP A 6 -9.69 -4.19 -6.62
N SER A 7 -10.02 -5.43 -6.27
CA SER A 7 -11.01 -5.76 -5.25
C SER A 7 -10.50 -5.30 -3.90
N LEU A 8 -11.42 -4.90 -3.01
CA LEU A 8 -11.09 -4.54 -1.63
C LEU A 8 -10.25 -5.63 -0.94
N ALA A 9 -10.44 -6.90 -1.34
CA ALA A 9 -9.62 -8.04 -0.94
C ALA A 9 -8.11 -7.81 -1.13
N ASN A 10 -7.67 -7.31 -2.29
CA ASN A 10 -6.24 -7.07 -2.56
C ASN A 10 -5.67 -6.03 -1.57
N PHE A 11 -6.44 -5.00 -1.24
CA PHE A 11 -6.06 -3.98 -0.25
C PHE A 11 -6.01 -4.56 1.16
N ILE A 12 -6.96 -5.43 1.52
CA ILE A 12 -7.00 -6.10 2.82
C ILE A 12 -5.80 -7.05 2.97
N GLU A 13 -5.49 -7.86 1.95
CA GLU A 13 -4.31 -8.74 1.97
C GLU A 13 -3.02 -7.93 2.10
N LEU A 14 -2.91 -6.83 1.37
CA LEU A 14 -1.78 -5.93 1.45
C LEU A 14 -1.66 -5.32 2.85
N ALA A 15 -2.76 -4.81 3.41
CA ALA A 15 -2.79 -4.27 4.76
C ALA A 15 -2.35 -5.30 5.80
N LYS A 16 -2.85 -6.56 5.71
CA LYS A 16 -2.43 -7.65 6.60
C LYS A 16 -0.93 -7.95 6.49
N LYS A 17 -0.40 -8.07 5.26
CA LYS A 17 1.02 -8.32 4.99
C LYS A 17 1.95 -7.28 5.62
N TYR A 18 1.49 -6.04 5.70
CA TYR A 18 2.26 -4.92 6.25
C TYR A 18 1.86 -4.53 7.68
N GLY A 19 0.98 -5.30 8.33
CA GLY A 19 0.50 -5.05 9.70
C GLY A 19 -0.26 -3.74 9.86
N ILE A 20 -1.05 -3.36 8.85
CA ILE A 20 -1.87 -2.14 8.82
C ILE A 20 -3.35 -2.52 9.02
N SER A 21 -4.11 -1.63 9.66
CA SER A 21 -5.55 -1.83 9.86
C SER A 21 -6.29 -1.95 8.53
N THR A 22 -7.03 -3.05 8.39
CA THR A 22 -7.88 -3.39 7.23
C THR A 22 -9.23 -2.67 7.27
N ASN A 23 -9.53 -1.91 8.34
CA ASN A 23 -10.82 -1.28 8.52
C ASN A 23 -10.92 0.01 7.69
N GLY A 24 -11.85 0.05 6.73
CA GLY A 24 -12.14 1.24 5.92
C GLY A 24 -12.26 0.96 4.43
N SER A 25 -12.37 2.05 3.65
CA SER A 25 -12.42 2.00 2.19
C SER A 25 -11.04 1.78 1.57
N LYS A 26 -11.00 1.41 0.28
CA LYS A 26 -9.73 1.24 -0.48
C LYS A 26 -8.80 2.46 -0.35
N LYS A 27 -9.39 3.66 -0.40
CA LYS A 27 -8.68 4.93 -0.20
C LYS A 27 -8.02 5.02 1.17
N GLN A 28 -8.78 4.75 2.24
CA GLN A 28 -8.24 4.79 3.60
C GLN A 28 -7.12 3.78 3.82
N ILE A 29 -7.24 2.58 3.25
CA ILE A 29 -6.20 1.55 3.31
C ILE A 29 -4.95 2.00 2.53
N ALA A 30 -5.13 2.53 1.31
CA ALA A 30 -4.06 3.07 0.49
C ALA A 30 -3.28 4.20 1.21
N GLU A 31 -4.00 5.14 1.83
CA GLU A 31 -3.40 6.25 2.58
C GLU A 31 -2.55 5.75 3.75
N ARG A 32 -3.06 4.79 4.52
CA ARG A 32 -2.31 4.19 5.64
C ARG A 32 -1.09 3.42 5.17
N LEU A 33 -1.23 2.63 4.10
CA LEU A 33 -0.11 1.89 3.51
C LEU A 33 0.98 2.83 3.04
N SER A 34 0.61 3.90 2.33
CA SER A 34 1.57 4.88 1.84
C SER A 34 2.27 5.61 2.98
N SER A 35 1.50 6.13 3.95
CA SER A 35 2.01 6.89 5.09
C SER A 35 2.93 6.06 5.99
N SER A 36 2.54 4.82 6.31
CA SER A 36 3.26 3.99 7.29
C SER A 36 4.29 3.05 6.68
N ARG A 37 4.08 2.62 5.42
CA ARG A 37 4.80 1.48 4.81
C ARG A 37 5.24 1.74 3.38
N GLY A 38 5.11 2.98 2.86
CA GLY A 38 5.45 3.32 1.48
C GLY A 38 6.88 2.95 1.06
N VAL A 39 7.83 2.97 2.00
CA VAL A 39 9.22 2.53 1.79
C VAL A 39 9.38 1.03 1.52
N TYR A 40 8.45 0.21 1.97
CA TYR A 40 8.51 -1.26 1.88
C TYR A 40 7.68 -1.83 0.73
N LEU A 41 6.83 -1.00 0.12
CA LEU A 41 5.99 -1.41 -1.01
C LEU A 41 6.85 -1.63 -2.27
N SER A 42 6.57 -2.73 -2.96
CA SER A 42 7.09 -3.01 -4.30
C SER A 42 6.43 -2.11 -5.36
N LYS A 43 7.03 -2.01 -6.54
CA LYS A 43 6.51 -1.19 -7.64
C LYS A 43 5.04 -1.51 -7.97
N THR A 44 4.70 -2.80 -8.09
CA THR A 44 3.33 -3.25 -8.34
C THR A 44 2.36 -2.87 -7.21
N GLU A 45 2.77 -3.01 -5.94
CA GLU A 45 1.94 -2.63 -4.80
C GLU A 45 1.75 -1.11 -4.72
N LYS A 46 2.78 -0.34 -5.11
CA LYS A 46 2.66 1.12 -5.24
C LYS A 46 1.67 1.48 -6.35
N ASP A 47 1.79 0.88 -7.53
CA ASP A 47 0.89 1.12 -8.66
C ASP A 47 -0.57 0.79 -8.32
N LEU A 48 -0.81 -0.24 -7.51
CA LEU A 48 -2.15 -0.59 -7.00
C LEU A 48 -2.76 0.52 -6.14
N ILE A 49 -1.99 1.12 -5.24
CA ILE A 49 -2.50 2.11 -4.28
C ILE A 49 -2.44 3.54 -4.82
N LEU A 50 -1.55 3.82 -5.78
CA LEU A 50 -1.32 5.14 -6.36
C LEU A 50 -2.57 5.86 -6.89
N PRO A 51 -3.49 5.20 -7.63
CA PRO A 51 -4.72 5.86 -8.10
C PRO A 51 -5.65 6.27 -6.97
N TYR A 52 -5.49 5.72 -5.76
CA TYR A 52 -6.30 6.04 -4.60
C TYR A 52 -5.69 7.15 -3.72
N LEU A 53 -4.48 7.63 -4.05
CA LEU A 53 -3.73 8.63 -3.25
C LEU A 53 -3.80 10.06 -3.81
N SER A 54 -4.81 10.40 -4.63
CA SER A 54 -4.95 11.68 -5.34
C SER A 54 -4.59 12.90 -4.48
N ASP A 55 -3.56 13.64 -4.93
CA ASP A 55 -3.00 14.86 -4.32
C ASP A 55 -2.61 14.83 -2.84
N SER A 56 -2.36 13.64 -2.29
CA SER A 56 -1.87 13.52 -0.92
C SER A 56 -0.35 13.70 -0.83
N VAL A 57 0.12 14.29 0.27
CA VAL A 57 1.54 14.30 0.68
C VAL A 57 2.11 12.86 0.65
N ASN A 58 1.28 11.88 1.02
CA ASN A 58 1.60 10.46 0.94
C ASN A 58 1.97 9.99 -0.47
N LYS A 59 1.31 10.51 -1.53
CA LYS A 59 1.67 10.21 -2.92
C LYS A 59 3.07 10.71 -3.25
N ARG A 60 3.41 11.92 -2.82
CA ARG A 60 4.74 12.52 -3.06
C ARG A 60 5.83 11.69 -2.38
N ILE A 61 5.66 11.41 -1.09
CA ILE A 61 6.59 10.57 -0.31
C ILE A 61 6.76 9.18 -0.94
N LEU A 62 5.67 8.57 -1.40
CA LEU A 62 5.71 7.25 -2.04
C LEU A 62 6.56 7.23 -3.33
N LEU A 63 6.46 8.30 -4.11
CA LEU A 63 7.20 8.48 -5.37
C LEU A 63 8.68 8.85 -5.14
N GLU A 64 9.00 9.53 -4.03
CA GLU A 64 10.39 9.84 -3.67
C GLU A 64 11.20 8.60 -3.30
N HIS A 65 10.54 7.53 -2.84
CA HIS A 65 11.20 6.27 -2.53
C HIS A 65 11.61 5.50 -3.81
N LYS A 66 12.81 5.82 -4.31
CA LYS A 66 13.46 5.17 -5.48
C LYS A 66 13.85 3.71 -5.23
N THR A 67 14.19 3.35 -3.99
CA THR A 67 14.58 1.98 -3.61
C THR A 67 13.66 1.42 -2.54
N ARG A 68 13.35 0.11 -2.65
CA ARG A 68 12.52 -0.60 -1.70
C ARG A 68 13.37 -1.06 -0.51
N LYS A 69 12.96 -0.71 0.72
CA LYS A 69 13.57 -1.27 1.92
C LYS A 69 13.10 -2.71 2.14
N ARG A 70 13.97 -3.57 2.69
CA ARG A 70 13.55 -4.92 3.12
C ARG A 70 12.46 -4.79 4.17
N LEU A 71 11.37 -5.53 3.99
CA LEU A 71 10.30 -5.62 4.96
C LEU A 71 10.84 -6.25 6.27
N PRO A 72 10.73 -5.57 7.42
CA PRO A 72 11.08 -6.15 8.71
C PRO A 72 10.33 -7.45 8.99
N LYS A 73 11.02 -8.42 9.59
CA LYS A 73 10.43 -9.71 9.97
C LYS A 73 9.25 -9.55 10.94
N SER A 74 9.22 -8.47 11.71
CA SER A 74 8.16 -8.13 12.67
C SER A 74 6.80 -7.82 12.06
N PHE A 75 6.72 -7.56 10.74
CA PHE A 75 5.42 -7.38 10.07
C PHE A 75 4.79 -8.67 9.57
N LYS A 76 5.56 -9.77 9.52
CA LYS A 76 4.96 -11.09 9.36
C LYS A 76 4.27 -11.42 10.68
N SER A 77 2.95 -11.24 10.72
CA SER A 77 2.15 -11.68 11.86
C SER A 77 2.53 -13.13 12.18
N SER A 78 2.89 -13.37 13.45
CA SER A 78 2.69 -14.67 14.10
C SER A 78 1.23 -15.07 14.03
#